data_AF-A0A2A6P406-F1
#
_entry.id   AF-A0A2A6P406-F1
#
_cell.length_a   1.000
_cell.length_b   1.000
_cell.length_c   1.000
_cell.angle_alpha   90.00
_cell.angle_beta   90.00
_cell.angle_gamma   90.00
#
_symmetry.space_group_name_H-M   'P 1'
#
loop_
_entity.id
_entity.type
_entity.pdbx_description
1 polymer ?
#
loop_
_entity_poly.entity_id
_entity_poly.type
_entity_poly.pdbx_seq_one_letter_code
_entity_poly.pdbx_strand_id
1 'polypeptide(L)'
;MTSKTILVVGTYDTKSDELRYLQERIEGQGGRVMTMDVSVLGDVVGTVDVTKHDVAAEAASTIEQVINSGDENSAMQIMAAGAARVAAKLYADGKIDALIAMGGTMGTDLALDCAQALPLGVPKYVISTVSFSPLIAADRLSPDIQMILWAGGLYGLNSICKSSLSQAAGAVLGAARAVEAPIRSRPVIGMTSLGSSCLSYMKTLKGPLEERGFEVAVFHATGMGGMAFEKLAAEGYFAAAMDFALPELGNLLVGSMINGGKNRMLSAGQIGIPQLVAPGCVDLIDFPTWQEIPARYAERPYHVHNRLIASAALTAEERRETAQEIGKRLAQAKAPVHVILPNQGIEEWDREGQPAHDPEGLSAFLAEMRSAIRAPVELTEIDAHINDPAFTETVLKIFDDWVRRGIIRKAA
;
A
#
# COMPACT_ATOMS: atom_id res chain seq x y z
N MET A 1 -1.94 26.46 20.57
CA MET A 1 -2.16 25.32 19.66
C MET A 1 -3.30 24.51 20.22
N THR A 2 -4.29 24.12 19.41
CA THR A 2 -5.37 23.22 19.84
C THR A 2 -4.76 21.87 20.24
N SER A 3 -5.15 21.35 21.41
CA SER A 3 -4.61 20.07 21.90
C SER A 3 -5.11 18.91 21.03
N LYS A 4 -4.17 18.14 20.48
CA LYS A 4 -4.42 16.98 19.62
C LYS A 4 -4.88 15.78 20.43
N THR A 5 -5.94 15.11 20.00
CA THR A 5 -6.49 13.92 20.66
C THR A 5 -5.97 12.65 20.01
N ILE A 6 -5.35 11.77 20.79
CA ILE A 6 -4.79 10.51 20.32
C ILE A 6 -5.69 9.37 20.80
N LEU A 7 -6.16 8.51 19.89
CA LEU A 7 -6.84 7.27 20.24
C LEU A 7 -5.81 6.24 20.68
N VAL A 8 -5.88 5.79 21.94
CA VAL A 8 -5.02 4.76 22.52
C VAL A 8 -5.79 3.44 22.59
N VAL A 9 -5.38 2.49 21.75
CA VAL A 9 -6.02 1.19 21.59
C VAL A 9 -5.18 0.08 22.23
N GLY A 10 -5.81 -0.77 23.02
CA GLY A 10 -5.17 -1.96 23.55
C GLY A 10 -6.08 -2.79 24.45
N THR A 11 -5.55 -3.91 24.92
CA THR A 11 -6.24 -4.83 25.84
C THR A 11 -6.04 -4.37 27.29
N TYR A 12 -6.98 -3.57 27.81
CA TYR A 12 -6.85 -2.98 29.15
C TYR A 12 -6.98 -4.00 30.29
N ASP A 13 -7.53 -5.19 30.03
CA ASP A 13 -7.56 -6.29 31.00
C ASP A 13 -6.18 -6.88 31.33
N THR A 14 -5.23 -6.79 30.40
CA THR A 14 -3.93 -7.47 30.47
C THR A 14 -2.74 -6.52 30.44
N LYS A 15 -2.90 -5.34 29.83
CA LYS A 15 -1.84 -4.35 29.62
C LYS A 15 -2.19 -2.97 30.17
N SER A 16 -3.01 -2.92 31.24
CA SER A 16 -3.47 -1.66 31.84
C SER A 16 -2.31 -0.75 32.22
N ASP A 17 -1.32 -1.27 32.96
CA ASP A 17 -0.19 -0.45 33.43
C ASP A 17 0.57 0.20 32.27
N GLU A 18 0.84 -0.56 31.21
CA GLU A 18 1.54 -0.05 30.03
C GLU A 18 0.72 0.96 29.24
N LEU A 19 -0.58 0.70 29.06
CA LEU A 19 -1.50 1.62 28.41
C LEU A 19 -1.63 2.92 29.21
N ARG A 20 -1.83 2.85 30.53
CA ARG A 20 -1.91 4.03 31.40
C ARG A 20 -0.61 4.83 31.41
N TYR A 21 0.54 4.17 31.43
CA TYR A 21 1.83 4.86 31.28
C TYR A 21 1.91 5.61 29.94
N LEU A 22 1.46 5.01 28.84
CA LEU A 22 1.42 5.66 27.54
C LEU A 22 0.50 6.90 27.56
N GLN A 23 -0.67 6.80 28.19
CA GLN A 23 -1.59 7.93 28.36
C GLN A 23 -0.92 9.09 29.11
N GLU A 24 -0.31 8.80 30.28
CA GLU A 24 0.40 9.79 31.08
C GLU A 24 1.50 10.51 30.28
N ARG A 25 2.22 9.79 29.41
CA ARG A 25 3.27 10.39 28.58
C ARG A 25 2.71 11.31 27.50
N ILE A 26 1.55 11.00 26.91
CA ILE A 26 0.89 11.84 25.92
C ILE A 26 0.33 13.11 26.59
N GLU A 27 -0.37 12.95 27.70
CA GLU A 27 -0.97 14.04 28.46
C GLU A 27 0.08 14.97 29.08
N GLY A 28 1.17 14.41 29.62
CA GLY A 28 2.30 15.18 30.15
C GLY A 28 3.00 16.06 29.11
N GLN A 29 2.79 15.79 27.82
CA GLN A 29 3.29 16.59 26.69
C GLN A 29 2.22 17.57 26.13
N GLY A 30 1.05 17.67 26.78
CA GLY A 30 -0.06 18.54 26.39
C GLY A 30 -0.95 17.98 25.28
N GLY A 31 -0.89 16.67 25.02
CA GLY A 31 -1.88 15.96 24.20
C GLY A 31 -3.14 15.63 24.99
N ARG A 32 -4.20 15.22 24.30
CA ARG A 32 -5.38 14.57 24.88
C ARG A 32 -5.39 13.09 24.49
N VAL A 33 -5.96 12.28 25.34
CA VAL A 33 -6.11 10.84 25.11
C VAL A 33 -7.60 10.52 25.00
N MET A 34 -7.94 9.66 24.05
CA MET A 34 -9.18 8.89 24.05
C MET A 34 -8.80 7.41 24.11
N THR A 35 -9.41 6.66 25.01
CA THR A 35 -9.06 5.26 25.27
C THR A 35 -10.06 4.32 24.61
N MET A 36 -9.56 3.26 23.96
CA MET A 36 -10.40 2.19 23.40
C MET A 36 -9.92 0.83 23.89
N ASP A 37 -10.80 0.17 24.63
CA ASP A 37 -10.59 -1.19 25.13
C ASP A 37 -11.02 -2.24 24.12
N VAL A 38 -10.08 -3.11 23.75
CA VAL A 38 -10.30 -4.24 22.84
C VAL A 38 -10.10 -5.59 23.54
N SER A 39 -10.14 -5.61 24.87
CA SER A 39 -10.11 -6.84 25.67
C SER A 39 -11.31 -7.75 25.38
N VAL A 40 -11.10 -9.07 25.54
CA VAL A 40 -12.14 -10.09 25.34
C VAL A 40 -12.63 -10.66 26.67
N LEU A 41 -11.70 -11.11 27.51
CA LEU A 41 -12.03 -11.93 28.69
C LEU A 41 -12.17 -11.10 29.96
N GLY A 42 -11.15 -10.31 30.29
CA GLY A 42 -11.12 -9.60 31.57
C GLY A 42 -11.88 -8.28 31.53
N ASP A 43 -12.17 -7.77 32.73
CA ASP A 43 -12.73 -6.44 32.90
C ASP A 43 -11.63 -5.42 33.16
N VAL A 44 -11.87 -4.19 32.71
CA VAL A 44 -10.92 -3.10 32.87
C VAL A 44 -10.91 -2.61 34.32
N VAL A 45 -9.70 -2.38 34.84
CA VAL A 45 -9.52 -1.63 36.08
C VAL A 45 -9.57 -0.13 35.77
N GLY A 46 -10.63 0.54 36.20
CA GLY A 46 -10.89 1.96 35.94
C GLY A 46 -11.80 2.20 34.74
N THR A 47 -11.81 3.43 34.21
CA THR A 47 -12.69 3.84 33.10
C THR A 47 -11.95 3.90 31.78
N VAL A 48 -12.67 3.62 30.69
CA VAL A 48 -12.25 3.83 29.30
C VAL A 48 -13.37 4.58 28.56
N ASP A 49 -13.00 5.29 27.49
CA ASP A 49 -13.94 6.13 26.72
C ASP A 49 -14.76 5.29 25.73
N VAL A 50 -14.12 4.28 25.13
CA VAL A 50 -14.77 3.26 24.29
C VAL A 50 -14.52 1.90 24.94
N THR A 51 -15.61 1.22 25.31
CA THR A 51 -15.56 -0.07 25.99
C THR A 51 -15.48 -1.23 24.99
N LYS A 52 -15.05 -2.41 25.45
CA LYS A 52 -15.12 -3.66 24.66
C LYS A 52 -16.54 -3.98 24.13
N HIS A 53 -17.58 -3.54 24.84
CA HIS A 53 -18.97 -3.71 24.42
C HIS A 53 -19.32 -2.80 23.24
N ASP A 54 -18.86 -1.54 23.26
CA ASP A 54 -19.04 -0.61 22.13
C ASP A 54 -18.31 -1.13 20.88
N VAL A 55 -17.10 -1.64 21.06
CA VAL A 55 -16.30 -2.26 19.99
C VAL A 55 -17.03 -3.48 19.39
N ALA A 56 -17.49 -4.41 20.23
CA ALA A 56 -18.23 -5.59 19.76
C ALA A 56 -19.53 -5.20 19.04
N ALA A 57 -20.25 -4.19 19.54
CA ALA A 57 -21.49 -3.70 18.95
C ALA A 57 -21.28 -3.13 17.54
N GLU A 58 -20.19 -2.39 17.31
CA GLU A 58 -19.81 -1.88 15.98
C GLU A 58 -19.38 -3.00 15.01
N ALA A 59 -19.06 -4.18 15.52
CA ALA A 59 -18.89 -5.41 14.72
C ALA A 59 -20.21 -6.17 14.49
N ALA A 60 -21.37 -5.60 14.86
CA ALA A 60 -22.67 -6.28 14.87
C ALA A 60 -22.69 -7.55 15.74
N SER A 61 -21.95 -7.52 16.86
CA SER A 61 -21.82 -8.61 17.82
C SER A 61 -22.04 -8.08 19.26
N THR A 62 -22.03 -8.99 20.22
CA THR A 62 -21.96 -8.71 21.67
C THR A 62 -20.66 -9.27 22.24
N ILE A 63 -20.20 -8.77 23.40
CA ILE A 63 -18.98 -9.31 24.01
C ILE A 63 -19.16 -10.79 24.38
N GLU A 64 -20.38 -11.19 24.75
CA GLU A 64 -20.73 -12.57 25.06
C GLU A 64 -20.57 -13.46 23.82
N GLN A 65 -20.99 -13.00 22.65
CA GLN A 65 -20.78 -13.72 21.39
C GLN A 65 -19.29 -13.79 21.02
N VAL A 66 -18.52 -12.73 21.26
CA VAL A 66 -17.07 -12.73 21.04
C VAL A 66 -16.39 -13.76 21.92
N ILE A 67 -16.71 -13.80 23.22
CA ILE A 67 -16.18 -14.78 24.17
C ILE A 67 -16.57 -16.22 23.75
N ASN A 68 -17.80 -16.41 23.27
CA ASN A 68 -18.31 -17.71 22.84
C ASN A 68 -17.92 -18.09 21.39
N SER A 69 -17.05 -17.31 20.72
CA SER A 69 -16.64 -17.57 19.33
C SER A 69 -15.76 -18.81 19.15
N GLY A 70 -15.23 -19.35 20.25
CA GLY A 70 -14.58 -20.68 20.31
C GLY A 70 -13.06 -20.62 20.46
N ASP A 71 -12.39 -19.63 19.87
CA ASP A 71 -10.94 -19.49 19.94
C ASP A 71 -10.49 -18.01 19.93
N GLU A 72 -9.24 -17.78 20.33
CA GLU A 72 -8.65 -16.44 20.47
C GLU A 72 -8.59 -15.67 19.15
N ASN A 73 -8.34 -16.35 18.03
CA ASN A 73 -8.25 -15.71 16.73
C ASN A 73 -9.64 -15.26 16.27
N SER A 74 -10.64 -16.13 16.34
CA SER A 74 -12.04 -15.78 16.00
C SER A 74 -12.54 -14.59 16.82
N ALA A 75 -12.26 -14.57 18.13
CA ALA A 75 -12.63 -13.46 19.00
C ALA A 75 -11.94 -12.15 18.58
N MET A 76 -10.62 -12.19 18.36
CA MET A 76 -9.83 -11.02 18.01
C MET A 76 -10.16 -10.48 16.62
N GLN A 77 -10.55 -11.32 15.65
CA GLN A 77 -11.01 -10.85 14.33
C GLN A 77 -12.32 -10.03 14.43
N ILE A 78 -13.26 -10.45 15.29
CA ILE A 78 -14.50 -9.70 15.53
C ILE A 78 -14.17 -8.35 16.19
N MET A 79 -13.32 -8.36 17.22
CA MET A 79 -12.89 -7.14 17.90
C MET A 79 -12.10 -6.21 16.98
N ALA A 80 -11.28 -6.74 16.08
CA ALA A 80 -10.53 -5.96 15.10
C ALA A 80 -11.45 -5.26 14.11
N ALA A 81 -12.46 -5.98 13.59
CA ALA A 81 -13.46 -5.38 12.72
C ALA A 81 -14.25 -4.25 13.41
N GLY A 82 -14.62 -4.45 14.67
CA GLY A 82 -15.28 -3.42 15.49
C GLY A 82 -14.39 -2.21 15.76
N ALA A 83 -13.17 -2.45 16.21
CA ALA A 83 -12.20 -1.41 16.57
C ALA A 83 -11.82 -0.55 15.36
N ALA A 84 -11.65 -1.17 14.19
CA ALA A 84 -11.39 -0.49 12.93
C ALA A 84 -12.54 0.46 12.54
N ARG A 85 -13.80 0.00 12.68
CA ARG A 85 -14.99 0.84 12.42
C ARG A 85 -15.11 1.98 13.41
N VAL A 86 -14.89 1.72 14.70
CA VAL A 86 -14.89 2.76 15.74
C VAL A 86 -13.83 3.81 15.43
N ALA A 87 -12.58 3.41 15.13
CA ALA A 87 -11.49 4.33 14.82
C ALA A 87 -11.85 5.23 13.62
N ALA A 88 -12.36 4.65 12.54
CA ALA A 88 -12.80 5.38 11.35
C ALA A 88 -13.93 6.38 11.68
N LYS A 89 -14.92 5.96 12.47
CA LYS A 89 -16.05 6.81 12.90
C LYS A 89 -15.59 7.97 13.79
N LEU A 90 -14.74 7.70 14.77
CA LEU A 90 -14.17 8.73 15.65
C LEU A 90 -13.37 9.77 14.87
N TYR A 91 -12.61 9.33 13.86
CA TYR A 91 -11.87 10.24 12.99
C TYR A 91 -12.83 11.08 12.11
N ALA A 92 -13.82 10.44 11.48
CA ALA A 92 -14.82 11.12 10.66
C ALA A 92 -15.62 12.17 11.47
N ASP A 93 -15.88 11.89 12.76
CA ASP A 93 -16.53 12.81 13.70
C ASP A 93 -15.60 13.93 14.23
N GLY A 94 -14.32 13.95 13.85
CA GLY A 94 -13.33 14.92 14.33
C GLY A 94 -12.97 14.76 15.81
N LYS A 95 -13.20 13.59 16.41
CA LYS A 95 -12.95 13.32 17.83
C LYS A 95 -11.49 12.95 18.11
N ILE A 96 -10.80 12.40 17.11
CA ILE A 96 -9.40 11.98 17.20
C ILE A 96 -8.59 12.60 16.05
N ASP A 97 -7.33 12.87 16.31
CA ASP A 97 -6.35 13.39 15.34
C ASP A 97 -5.35 12.32 14.89
N ALA A 98 -5.17 11.26 15.68
CA ALA A 98 -4.23 10.17 15.43
C ALA A 98 -4.62 8.90 16.20
N LEU A 99 -4.03 7.78 15.80
CA LEU A 99 -4.18 6.48 16.46
C LEU A 99 -2.84 5.94 16.93
N ILE A 100 -2.80 5.40 18.14
CA ILE A 100 -1.73 4.55 18.63
C ILE A 100 -2.31 3.25 19.21
N ALA A 101 -1.79 2.12 18.76
CA ALA A 101 -2.21 0.81 19.22
C ALA A 101 -1.00 -0.01 19.70
N MET A 102 -1.18 -0.83 20.73
CA MET A 102 -0.10 -1.65 21.27
C MET A 102 -0.49 -3.10 21.51
N GLY A 103 0.44 -4.03 21.28
CA GLY A 103 0.21 -5.44 21.60
C GLY A 103 1.31 -6.40 21.21
N GLY A 104 1.10 -7.67 21.57
CA GLY A 104 1.81 -8.81 21.01
C GLY A 104 1.34 -9.13 19.59
N THR A 105 1.46 -10.38 19.14
CA THR A 105 1.00 -10.79 17.80
C THR A 105 -0.48 -10.51 17.56
N MET A 106 -1.37 -10.92 18.47
CA MET A 106 -2.82 -10.69 18.36
C MET A 106 -3.19 -9.20 18.37
N GLY A 107 -2.63 -8.43 19.30
CA GLY A 107 -2.90 -6.98 19.35
C GLY A 107 -2.30 -6.22 18.16
N THR A 108 -1.20 -6.71 17.59
CA THR A 108 -0.64 -6.16 16.35
C THR A 108 -1.55 -6.43 15.17
N ASP A 109 -2.09 -7.63 15.06
CA ASP A 109 -3.03 -7.98 13.98
C ASP A 109 -4.24 -7.03 13.98
N LEU A 110 -4.87 -6.83 15.14
CA LEU A 110 -5.94 -5.85 15.31
C LEU A 110 -5.51 -4.42 15.00
N ALA A 111 -4.31 -4.03 15.43
CA ALA A 111 -3.78 -2.69 15.20
C ALA A 111 -3.60 -2.38 13.70
N LEU A 112 -3.23 -3.39 12.89
CA LEU A 112 -3.09 -3.25 11.44
C LEU A 112 -4.44 -2.95 10.77
N ASP A 113 -5.53 -3.60 11.21
CA ASP A 113 -6.88 -3.29 10.70
C ASP A 113 -7.33 -1.88 11.10
N CYS A 114 -7.06 -1.47 12.34
CA CYS A 114 -7.35 -0.10 12.79
C CYS A 114 -6.56 0.95 11.98
N ALA A 115 -5.29 0.68 11.69
CA ALA A 115 -4.45 1.54 10.87
C ALA A 115 -4.96 1.62 9.42
N GLN A 116 -5.36 0.49 8.83
CA GLN A 116 -5.90 0.44 7.47
C GLN A 116 -7.20 1.22 7.31
N ALA A 117 -8.05 1.25 8.34
CA ALA A 117 -9.33 1.95 8.34
C ALA A 117 -9.22 3.48 8.35
N LEU A 118 -8.05 4.03 8.70
CA LEU A 118 -7.81 5.47 8.70
C LEU A 118 -7.19 5.93 7.37
N PRO A 119 -7.62 7.08 6.82
CA PRO A 119 -7.12 7.56 5.53
C PRO A 119 -5.64 7.97 5.59
N LEU A 120 -5.02 8.08 4.41
CA LEU A 120 -3.68 8.62 4.24
C LEU A 120 -3.58 10.03 4.86
N GLY A 121 -2.51 10.29 5.62
CA GLY A 121 -2.26 11.57 6.29
C GLY A 121 -2.79 11.62 7.72
N VAL A 122 -3.48 10.58 8.21
CA VAL A 122 -3.78 10.42 9.63
C VAL A 122 -2.66 9.66 10.30
N PRO A 123 -1.94 10.23 11.29
CA PRO A 123 -0.88 9.51 11.99
C PRO A 123 -1.42 8.27 12.68
N LYS A 124 -0.81 7.12 12.35
CA LYS A 124 -1.21 5.78 12.79
C LYS A 124 0.04 5.02 13.22
N TYR A 125 0.14 4.79 14.52
CA TYR A 125 1.36 4.30 15.17
C TYR A 125 1.11 2.96 15.86
N VAL A 126 1.95 1.94 15.58
CA VAL A 126 1.83 0.61 16.17
C VAL A 126 3.04 0.30 17.04
N ILE A 127 2.80 -0.01 18.31
CA ILE A 127 3.79 -0.53 19.25
C ILE A 127 3.65 -2.04 19.28
N SER A 128 4.59 -2.76 18.66
CA SER A 128 4.46 -4.22 18.51
C SER A 128 5.74 -4.96 18.91
N THR A 129 5.56 -6.13 19.53
CA THR A 129 6.66 -7.07 19.79
C THR A 129 7.18 -7.76 18.52
N VAL A 130 6.47 -7.60 17.39
CA VAL A 130 6.80 -8.19 16.08
C VAL A 130 6.85 -7.13 14.96
N SER A 131 7.06 -5.84 15.29
CA SER A 131 7.29 -4.80 14.29
C SER A 131 8.41 -5.19 13.32
N PHE A 132 8.19 -4.95 12.02
CA PHE A 132 9.13 -5.27 10.93
C PHE A 132 9.43 -6.76 10.74
N SER A 133 8.67 -7.64 11.40
CA SER A 133 8.82 -9.09 11.25
C SER A 133 8.27 -9.58 9.92
N PRO A 134 8.88 -10.60 9.28
CA PRO A 134 8.30 -11.29 8.12
C PRO A 134 6.97 -11.99 8.42
N LEU A 135 6.54 -12.07 9.69
CA LEU A 135 5.21 -12.52 10.07
C LEU A 135 4.10 -11.56 9.59
N ILE A 136 4.40 -10.28 9.42
CA ILE A 136 3.44 -9.28 8.98
C ILE A 136 3.46 -9.25 7.46
N ALA A 137 2.37 -9.72 6.84
CA ALA A 137 2.21 -9.63 5.40
C ALA A 137 2.18 -8.16 4.96
N ALA A 138 2.89 -7.84 3.88
CA ALA A 138 3.07 -6.46 3.42
C ALA A 138 1.73 -5.78 3.08
N ASP A 139 0.73 -6.53 2.63
CA ASP A 139 -0.61 -6.03 2.30
C ASP A 139 -1.45 -5.63 3.51
N ARG A 140 -1.04 -6.04 4.73
CA ARG A 140 -1.64 -5.58 5.99
C ARG A 140 -1.17 -4.18 6.37
N LEU A 141 -0.06 -3.68 5.81
CA LEU A 141 0.49 -2.37 6.14
C LEU A 141 -0.23 -1.26 5.38
N SER A 142 -0.74 -0.25 6.11
CA SER A 142 -1.26 0.97 5.49
C SER A 142 -0.09 1.85 4.98
N PRO A 143 -0.25 2.63 3.89
CA PRO A 143 0.84 3.32 3.19
C PRO A 143 1.73 4.27 4.03
N ASP A 144 1.17 4.84 5.09
CA ASP A 144 1.81 5.81 5.99
C ASP A 144 1.90 5.29 7.45
N ILE A 145 1.88 3.97 7.62
CA ILE A 145 2.01 3.34 8.94
C ILE A 145 3.36 3.64 9.58
N GLN A 146 3.33 3.91 10.88
CA GLN A 146 4.52 4.02 11.72
C GLN A 146 4.53 2.88 12.73
N MET A 147 5.69 2.29 12.97
CA MET A 147 5.83 1.20 13.93
C MET A 147 7.08 1.36 14.79
N ILE A 148 7.03 0.85 16.02
CA ILE A 148 8.21 0.68 16.88
C ILE A 148 8.30 -0.76 17.36
N LEU A 149 9.50 -1.33 17.37
CA LEU A 149 9.73 -2.62 18.02
C LEU A 149 9.72 -2.43 19.54
N TRP A 150 8.73 -3.03 20.19
CA TRP A 150 8.58 -2.98 21.64
C TRP A 150 9.42 -4.06 22.32
N ALA A 151 10.75 -3.85 22.31
CA ALA A 151 11.70 -4.76 22.93
C ALA A 151 11.41 -4.88 24.44
N GLY A 152 11.12 -6.09 24.93
CA GLY A 152 10.76 -6.33 26.33
C GLY A 152 9.30 -6.01 26.70
N GLY A 153 8.43 -5.82 25.71
CA GLY A 153 6.99 -5.54 25.87
C GLY A 153 6.09 -6.74 26.20
N LEU A 154 6.68 -7.88 26.57
CA LEU A 154 5.91 -9.10 26.78
C LEU A 154 4.97 -8.94 27.99
N TYR A 155 5.49 -8.46 29.11
CA TYR A 155 4.73 -8.33 30.35
C TYR A 155 5.35 -7.30 31.31
N GLY A 156 4.55 -6.32 31.72
CA GLY A 156 4.86 -5.40 32.81
C GLY A 156 5.72 -4.20 32.40
N LEU A 157 5.64 -3.16 33.23
CA LEU A 157 6.43 -1.95 33.09
C LEU A 157 7.85 -2.11 33.66
N ASN A 158 8.84 -2.29 32.78
CA ASN A 158 10.26 -2.16 33.11
C ASN A 158 10.90 -0.96 32.37
N SER A 159 12.17 -0.66 32.63
CA SER A 159 12.88 0.47 32.01
C SER A 159 12.95 0.39 30.47
N ILE A 160 13.08 -0.82 29.92
CA ILE A 160 13.13 -1.07 28.48
C ILE A 160 11.75 -0.80 27.84
N CYS A 161 10.70 -1.32 28.49
CA CYS A 161 9.32 -1.07 28.11
C CYS A 161 8.99 0.44 28.13
N LYS A 162 9.29 1.13 29.23
CA LYS A 162 9.08 2.58 29.36
C LYS A 162 9.83 3.39 28.30
N SER A 163 11.05 2.97 27.94
CA SER A 163 11.83 3.61 26.88
C SER A 163 11.10 3.57 25.53
N SER A 164 10.53 2.41 25.16
CA SER A 164 9.79 2.27 23.90
C SER A 164 8.46 3.02 23.92
N LEU A 165 7.69 2.92 25.01
CA LEU A 165 6.39 3.57 25.15
C LEU A 165 6.49 5.10 25.16
N SER A 166 7.50 5.65 25.84
CA SER A 166 7.70 7.11 25.88
C SER A 166 8.12 7.69 24.51
N GLN A 167 8.96 6.97 23.75
CA GLN A 167 9.27 7.34 22.36
C GLN A 167 8.03 7.30 21.49
N ALA A 168 7.22 6.24 21.59
CA ALA A 168 5.99 6.10 20.81
C ALA A 168 4.96 7.21 21.13
N ALA A 169 4.79 7.57 22.41
CA ALA A 169 3.96 8.71 22.82
C ALA A 169 4.40 10.02 22.18
N GLY A 170 5.70 10.33 22.23
CA GLY A 170 6.26 11.51 21.60
C GLY A 170 6.11 11.49 20.07
N ALA A 171 6.33 10.33 19.44
CA ALA A 171 6.25 10.17 18.00
C ALA A 171 4.82 10.39 17.48
N VAL A 172 3.81 9.74 18.06
CA VAL A 172 2.42 9.89 17.60
C VAL A 172 1.90 11.31 17.85
N LEU A 173 2.19 11.90 18.99
CA LEU A 173 1.76 13.27 19.30
C LEU A 173 2.49 14.31 18.45
N GLY A 174 3.78 14.11 18.19
CA GLY A 174 4.58 14.93 17.30
C GLY A 174 4.04 14.88 15.87
N ALA A 175 3.78 13.67 15.36
CA ALA A 175 3.17 13.48 14.04
C ALA A 175 1.78 14.13 13.97
N ALA A 176 0.92 13.96 14.98
CA ALA A 176 -0.40 14.61 15.04
C ALA A 176 -0.34 16.14 15.01
N ARG A 177 0.74 16.74 15.53
CA ARG A 177 0.95 18.19 15.52
C ARG A 177 1.56 18.70 14.22
N ALA A 178 2.42 17.90 13.59
CA ALA A 178 3.25 18.32 12.46
C ALA A 178 2.71 17.89 11.09
N VAL A 179 1.79 16.92 11.03
CA VAL A 179 1.34 16.35 9.78
C VAL A 179 0.70 17.40 8.86
N GLU A 180 1.14 17.40 7.61
CA GLU A 180 0.48 18.11 6.51
C GLU A 180 -0.41 17.10 5.81
N ALA A 181 -1.72 17.17 6.10
CA ALA A 181 -2.67 16.27 5.48
C ALA A 181 -2.73 16.52 3.96
N PRO A 182 -2.89 15.47 3.13
CA PRO A 182 -2.97 15.64 1.68
C PRO A 182 -4.09 16.61 1.28
N ILE A 183 -3.72 17.68 0.57
CA ILE A 183 -4.67 18.72 0.14
C ILE A 183 -5.20 18.36 -1.25
N ARG A 184 -6.48 17.98 -1.35
CA ARG A 184 -7.16 17.66 -2.62
C ARG A 184 -7.56 18.90 -3.43
N SER A 185 -6.68 19.88 -3.53
CA SER A 185 -6.91 21.11 -4.30
C SER A 185 -6.85 20.87 -5.81
N ARG A 186 -6.16 19.81 -6.24
CA ARG A 186 -5.99 19.42 -7.64
C ARG A 186 -6.31 17.92 -7.80
N PRO A 187 -6.90 17.50 -8.93
CA PRO A 187 -7.05 16.09 -9.24
C PRO A 187 -5.67 15.42 -9.32
N VAL A 188 -5.55 14.23 -8.74
CA VAL A 188 -4.28 13.50 -8.65
C VAL A 188 -4.18 12.45 -9.74
N ILE A 189 -3.04 12.38 -10.41
CA ILE A 189 -2.64 11.27 -11.26
C ILE A 189 -1.74 10.36 -10.42
N GLY A 190 -2.17 9.13 -10.19
CA GLY A 190 -1.30 8.10 -9.67
C GLY A 190 -0.43 7.57 -10.79
N MET A 191 0.88 7.45 -10.58
CA MET A 191 1.81 6.88 -11.56
C MET A 191 2.69 5.83 -10.89
N THR A 192 2.79 4.62 -11.45
CA THR A 192 3.78 3.63 -11.00
C THR A 192 5.10 3.81 -11.76
N SER A 193 6.23 3.57 -11.10
CA SER A 193 7.55 3.56 -11.74
C SER A 193 8.59 2.81 -10.90
N LEU A 194 9.75 2.56 -11.49
CA LEU A 194 10.99 2.19 -10.79
C LEU A 194 11.96 3.38 -10.71
N GLY A 195 13.15 3.14 -10.16
CA GLY A 195 14.24 4.10 -10.12
C GLY A 195 14.59 4.63 -11.51
N SER A 196 15.01 5.90 -11.58
CA SER A 196 15.17 6.59 -12.87
C SER A 196 16.31 6.11 -13.76
N SER A 197 17.12 5.17 -13.26
CA SER A 197 18.10 4.40 -14.03
C SER A 197 17.47 3.25 -14.80
N CYS A 198 16.25 2.83 -14.46
CA CYS A 198 15.48 1.77 -15.13
C CYS A 198 14.35 2.39 -15.98
N LEU A 199 13.51 3.24 -15.37
CA LEU A 199 12.36 3.88 -16.03
C LEU A 199 12.43 5.40 -15.84
N SER A 200 12.34 6.18 -16.93
CA SER A 200 12.63 7.63 -16.89
C SER A 200 11.46 8.53 -17.25
N TYR A 201 10.35 7.97 -17.74
CA TYR A 201 9.17 8.74 -18.21
C TYR A 201 8.58 9.67 -17.15
N MET A 202 8.73 9.38 -15.86
CA MET A 202 8.18 10.25 -14.80
C MET A 202 8.83 11.65 -14.84
N LYS A 203 10.11 11.73 -15.25
CA LYS A 203 10.85 13.00 -15.34
C LYS A 203 10.28 13.92 -16.42
N THR A 204 9.76 13.34 -17.50
CA THR A 204 9.23 14.10 -18.65
C THR A 204 7.71 14.25 -18.59
N LEU A 205 6.98 13.38 -17.87
CA LEU A 205 5.53 13.47 -17.73
C LEU A 205 5.08 14.39 -16.58
N LYS A 206 5.83 14.46 -15.47
CA LYS A 206 5.38 15.19 -14.26
C LYS A 206 5.08 16.67 -14.54
N GLY A 207 6.04 17.41 -15.09
CA GLY A 207 5.88 18.83 -15.40
C GLY A 207 4.68 19.11 -16.33
N PRO A 208 4.60 18.47 -17.51
CA PRO A 208 3.46 18.65 -18.42
C PRO A 208 2.09 18.30 -17.82
N LEU A 209 1.99 17.27 -16.96
CA LEU A 209 0.74 16.94 -16.27
C LEU A 209 0.38 18.01 -15.22
N GLU A 210 1.38 18.57 -14.55
CA GLU A 210 1.20 19.69 -13.61
C GLU A 210 0.83 21.00 -14.30
N GLU A 211 1.37 21.30 -15.48
CA GLU A 211 0.92 22.45 -16.28
C GLU A 211 -0.55 22.32 -16.69
N ARG A 212 -1.08 21.10 -16.80
CA ARG A 212 -2.48 20.80 -17.13
C ARG A 212 -3.44 20.91 -15.93
N GLY A 213 -2.94 21.21 -14.73
CA GLY A 213 -3.75 21.39 -13.53
C GLY A 213 -3.85 20.16 -12.63
N PHE A 214 -3.09 19.09 -12.90
CA PHE A 214 -3.09 17.88 -12.07
C PHE A 214 -1.94 17.85 -11.07
N GLU A 215 -2.08 17.13 -9.97
CA GLU A 215 -0.95 16.72 -9.14
C GLU A 215 -0.51 15.32 -9.57
N VAL A 216 0.79 15.01 -9.53
CA VAL A 216 1.31 13.69 -9.90
C VAL A 216 1.99 13.04 -8.70
N ALA A 217 1.44 11.92 -8.27
CA ALA A 217 1.98 11.07 -7.21
C ALA A 217 2.62 9.82 -7.84
N VAL A 218 3.94 9.65 -7.65
CA VAL A 218 4.70 8.53 -8.22
C VAL A 218 4.95 7.47 -7.14
N PHE A 219 4.63 6.22 -7.44
CA PHE A 219 4.73 5.07 -6.55
C PHE A 219 5.80 4.12 -7.04
N HIS A 220 6.71 3.72 -6.14
CA HIS A 220 7.80 2.81 -6.47
C HIS A 220 7.28 1.36 -6.54
N ALA A 221 7.31 0.75 -7.72
CA ALA A 221 6.75 -0.58 -7.98
C ALA A 221 7.66 -1.73 -7.45
N THR A 222 7.94 -1.75 -6.15
CA THR A 222 8.74 -2.80 -5.48
C THR A 222 7.97 -3.47 -4.34
N GLY A 223 6.68 -3.72 -4.56
CA GLY A 223 5.74 -4.39 -3.67
C GLY A 223 4.82 -3.42 -2.95
N MET A 224 5.29 -2.84 -1.84
CA MET A 224 4.46 -1.95 -1.00
C MET A 224 4.02 -0.68 -1.73
N GLY A 225 4.78 -0.17 -2.71
CA GLY A 225 4.37 0.99 -3.48
C GLY A 225 3.20 0.68 -4.41
N GLY A 226 3.19 -0.49 -5.07
CA GLY A 226 2.01 -0.99 -5.77
C GLY A 226 0.80 -1.20 -4.86
N MET A 227 1.00 -1.79 -3.68
CA MET A 227 -0.09 -1.96 -2.70
C MET A 227 -0.68 -0.60 -2.26
N ALA A 228 0.17 0.40 -2.04
CA ALA A 228 -0.27 1.76 -1.73
C ALA A 228 -1.02 2.42 -2.89
N PHE A 229 -0.53 2.23 -4.12
CA PHE A 229 -1.19 2.68 -5.34
C PHE A 229 -2.59 2.06 -5.47
N GLU A 230 -2.72 0.74 -5.32
CA GLU A 230 -4.00 0.03 -5.38
C GLU A 230 -4.95 0.47 -4.27
N LYS A 231 -4.47 0.66 -3.04
CA LYS A 231 -5.28 1.15 -1.92
C LYS A 231 -5.88 2.53 -2.24
N LEU A 232 -5.04 3.48 -2.65
CA LEU A 232 -5.49 4.84 -2.98
C LEU A 232 -6.42 4.84 -4.21
N ALA A 233 -6.17 3.96 -5.19
CA ALA A 233 -7.09 3.77 -6.30
C ALA A 233 -8.45 3.25 -5.82
N ALA A 234 -8.50 2.25 -4.93
CA ALA A 234 -9.75 1.72 -4.38
C ALA A 234 -10.55 2.77 -3.59
N GLU A 235 -9.88 3.74 -2.99
CA GLU A 235 -10.48 4.88 -2.27
C GLU A 235 -10.95 6.02 -3.19
N GLY A 236 -10.79 5.90 -4.51
CA GLY A 236 -11.16 6.95 -5.45
C GLY A 236 -10.23 8.17 -5.42
N TYR A 237 -8.99 7.99 -4.98
CA TYR A 237 -8.05 9.09 -4.78
C TYR A 237 -7.57 9.71 -6.10
N PHE A 238 -7.49 8.91 -7.18
CA PHE A 238 -6.93 9.36 -8.46
C PHE A 238 -8.02 9.78 -9.45
N ALA A 239 -7.73 10.82 -10.23
CA ALA A 239 -8.49 11.19 -11.41
C ALA A 239 -8.16 10.29 -12.62
N ALA A 240 -6.93 9.78 -12.69
CA ALA A 240 -6.53 8.71 -13.60
C ALA A 240 -5.33 7.95 -13.03
N ALA A 241 -5.22 6.67 -13.42
CA ALA A 241 -4.10 5.80 -13.11
C ALA A 241 -3.18 5.70 -14.34
N MET A 242 -1.90 5.99 -14.15
CA MET A 242 -0.83 5.80 -15.13
C MET A 242 0.07 4.67 -14.66
N ASP A 243 -0.35 3.44 -14.97
CA ASP A 243 0.28 2.23 -14.45
C ASP A 243 1.30 1.68 -15.45
N PHE A 244 2.52 2.20 -15.39
CA PHE A 244 3.57 1.98 -16.38
C PHE A 244 4.68 1.04 -15.92
N ALA A 245 4.70 0.63 -14.65
CA ALA A 245 5.66 -0.34 -14.11
C ALA A 245 4.93 -1.53 -13.51
N LEU A 246 5.12 -2.71 -14.11
CA LEU A 246 4.38 -3.93 -13.77
C LEU A 246 5.23 -5.12 -13.24
N PRO A 247 6.47 -4.97 -12.72
CA PRO A 247 7.23 -6.13 -12.20
C PRO A 247 6.48 -6.83 -11.06
N GLU A 248 5.75 -6.05 -10.26
CA GLU A 248 4.97 -6.53 -9.12
C GLU A 248 3.86 -7.54 -9.47
N LEU A 249 3.36 -7.53 -10.72
CA LEU A 249 2.41 -8.53 -11.18
C LEU A 249 3.11 -9.85 -11.48
N GLY A 250 4.24 -9.81 -12.20
CA GLY A 250 5.09 -10.98 -12.40
C GLY A 250 5.48 -11.61 -11.07
N ASN A 251 5.93 -10.78 -10.12
CA ASN A 251 6.28 -11.16 -8.75
C ASN A 251 5.10 -11.80 -7.99
N LEU A 252 3.86 -11.38 -8.25
CA LEU A 252 2.67 -12.00 -7.65
C LEU A 252 2.44 -13.42 -8.20
N LEU A 253 2.52 -13.59 -9.52
CA LEU A 253 2.20 -14.86 -10.21
C LEU A 253 3.13 -16.01 -9.80
N VAL A 254 4.37 -15.67 -9.52
CA VAL A 254 5.45 -16.57 -9.14
C VAL A 254 5.62 -16.75 -7.62
N GLY A 255 4.84 -16.02 -6.82
CA GLY A 255 4.86 -16.11 -5.36
C GLY A 255 6.04 -15.42 -4.67
N SER A 256 6.65 -14.40 -5.30
CA SER A 256 7.65 -13.56 -4.64
C SER A 256 7.01 -12.72 -3.53
N MET A 257 7.75 -12.47 -2.45
CA MET A 257 7.33 -11.54 -1.39
C MET A 257 7.33 -10.07 -1.84
N ILE A 258 8.00 -9.73 -2.96
CA ILE A 258 8.10 -8.37 -3.50
C ILE A 258 6.98 -8.16 -4.53
N ASN A 259 5.73 -8.32 -4.12
CA ASN A 259 4.57 -8.24 -5.02
C ASN A 259 3.62 -7.10 -4.66
N GLY A 260 2.77 -6.70 -5.62
CA GLY A 260 1.83 -5.59 -5.45
C GLY A 260 0.49 -5.97 -4.81
N GLY A 261 0.38 -7.17 -4.23
CA GLY A 261 -0.83 -7.71 -3.62
C GLY A 261 -1.85 -8.24 -4.64
N LYS A 262 -2.85 -8.98 -4.14
CA LYS A 262 -3.87 -9.65 -4.98
C LYS A 262 -4.64 -8.70 -5.91
N ASN A 263 -4.76 -7.43 -5.52
CA ASN A 263 -5.52 -6.41 -6.24
C ASN A 263 -4.70 -5.67 -7.31
N ARG A 264 -3.43 -6.00 -7.52
CA ARG A 264 -2.58 -5.32 -8.50
C ARG A 264 -3.24 -5.25 -9.88
N MET A 265 -3.35 -4.05 -10.47
CA MET A 265 -4.04 -3.68 -11.71
C MET A 265 -5.58 -3.77 -11.70
N LEU A 266 -6.22 -4.00 -10.54
CA LEU A 266 -7.67 -4.18 -10.47
C LEU A 266 -8.40 -2.96 -9.91
N SER A 267 -7.84 -2.27 -8.92
CA SER A 267 -8.63 -1.37 -8.07
C SER A 267 -9.15 -0.15 -8.82
N ALA A 268 -8.30 0.50 -9.62
CA ALA A 268 -8.68 1.67 -10.41
C ALA A 268 -9.82 1.34 -11.40
N GLY A 269 -9.67 0.28 -12.20
CA GLY A 269 -10.69 -0.16 -13.14
C GLY A 269 -12.01 -0.54 -12.47
N GLN A 270 -11.97 -1.21 -11.31
CA GLN A 270 -13.17 -1.68 -10.60
C GLN A 270 -14.07 -0.56 -10.07
N ILE A 271 -13.49 0.57 -9.69
CA ILE A 271 -14.22 1.73 -9.17
C ILE A 271 -14.43 2.84 -10.20
N GLY A 272 -13.98 2.63 -11.45
CA GLY A 272 -14.25 3.53 -12.57
C GLY A 272 -13.22 4.65 -12.77
N ILE A 273 -11.98 4.46 -12.31
CA ILE A 273 -10.86 5.36 -12.64
C ILE A 273 -10.29 4.96 -14.03
N PRO A 274 -10.12 5.90 -14.98
CA PRO A 274 -9.52 5.61 -16.28
C PRO A 274 -8.03 5.28 -16.16
N GLN A 275 -7.52 4.35 -16.98
CA GLN A 275 -6.18 3.76 -16.82
C GLN A 275 -5.34 3.82 -18.10
N LEU A 276 -4.19 4.47 -18.05
CA LEU A 276 -3.13 4.33 -19.05
C LEU A 276 -2.13 3.30 -18.55
N VAL A 277 -1.83 2.29 -19.36
CA VAL A 277 -1.02 1.14 -18.93
C VAL A 277 0.14 0.90 -19.89
N ALA A 278 1.30 0.55 -19.36
CA ALA A 278 2.48 0.15 -20.14
C ALA A 278 3.24 -0.98 -19.41
N PRO A 279 3.95 -1.85 -20.13
CA PRO A 279 4.53 -3.07 -19.57
C PRO A 279 5.92 -2.88 -18.94
N GLY A 280 6.21 -1.73 -18.34
CA GLY A 280 7.57 -1.41 -17.89
C GLY A 280 8.10 -2.43 -16.90
N CYS A 281 9.32 -2.93 -17.15
CA CYS A 281 10.06 -3.88 -16.31
C CYS A 281 9.28 -5.18 -15.99
N VAL A 282 8.37 -5.63 -16.87
CA VAL A 282 7.59 -6.87 -16.64
C VAL A 282 8.39 -8.15 -16.93
N ASP A 283 9.63 -8.02 -17.38
CA ASP A 283 10.53 -9.08 -17.81
C ASP A 283 11.44 -9.61 -16.69
N LEU A 284 11.37 -9.01 -15.51
CA LEU A 284 12.12 -9.36 -14.32
C LEU A 284 11.20 -9.87 -13.20
N ILE A 285 11.79 -10.67 -12.32
CA ILE A 285 11.20 -11.14 -11.08
C ILE A 285 12.12 -10.81 -9.92
N ASP A 286 11.60 -10.14 -8.89
CA ASP A 286 12.37 -9.67 -7.74
C ASP A 286 12.30 -10.64 -6.56
N PHE A 287 13.39 -10.73 -5.79
CA PHE A 287 13.50 -11.49 -4.56
C PHE A 287 14.32 -10.77 -3.50
N PRO A 288 14.13 -11.08 -2.22
CA PRO A 288 14.99 -10.55 -1.18
C PRO A 288 16.39 -11.17 -1.25
N THR A 289 17.43 -10.34 -1.35
CA THR A 289 18.83 -10.80 -1.45
C THR A 289 19.31 -11.62 -0.25
N TRP A 290 18.65 -11.47 0.91
CA TRP A 290 19.00 -12.19 2.13
C TRP A 290 18.46 -13.63 2.18
N GLN A 291 17.63 -14.03 1.21
CA GLN A 291 17.16 -15.40 1.05
C GLN A 291 18.02 -16.16 0.04
N GLU A 292 17.99 -17.50 0.10
CA GLU A 292 18.52 -18.31 -0.99
C GLU A 292 17.72 -18.07 -2.27
N ILE A 293 18.41 -18.02 -3.41
CA ILE A 293 17.76 -17.91 -4.71
C ILE A 293 16.88 -19.16 -4.89
N PRO A 294 15.57 -19.01 -5.15
CA PRO A 294 14.72 -20.19 -5.32
C PRO A 294 15.22 -21.03 -6.49
N ALA A 295 15.26 -22.36 -6.32
CA ALA A 295 15.88 -23.28 -7.28
C ALA A 295 15.39 -23.10 -8.73
N ARG A 296 14.11 -22.72 -8.93
CA ARG A 296 13.51 -22.42 -10.24
C ARG A 296 14.22 -21.29 -11.02
N TYR A 297 14.91 -20.40 -10.31
CA TYR A 297 15.55 -19.19 -10.88
C TYR A 297 17.08 -19.23 -10.82
N ALA A 298 17.68 -20.27 -10.22
CA ALA A 298 19.11 -20.32 -9.93
C ALA A 298 20.02 -20.28 -11.17
N GLU A 299 19.56 -20.79 -12.31
CA GLU A 299 20.32 -20.82 -13.57
C GLU A 299 19.98 -19.66 -14.52
N ARG A 300 19.14 -18.72 -14.09
CA ARG A 300 18.70 -17.61 -14.93
C ARG A 300 19.67 -16.44 -14.82
N PRO A 301 19.70 -15.52 -15.81
CA PRO A 301 20.34 -14.23 -15.64
C PRO A 301 19.83 -13.59 -14.34
N TYR A 302 20.76 -13.35 -13.42
CA TYR A 302 20.49 -12.90 -12.06
C TYR A 302 21.31 -11.65 -11.76
N HIS A 303 20.66 -10.65 -11.17
CA HIS A 303 21.26 -9.37 -10.84
C HIS A 303 21.02 -9.03 -9.37
N VAL A 304 22.11 -8.92 -8.59
CA VAL A 304 22.03 -8.35 -7.25
C VAL A 304 22.04 -6.84 -7.36
N HIS A 305 20.88 -6.22 -7.18
CA HIS A 305 20.78 -4.76 -7.19
C HIS A 305 21.36 -4.16 -5.91
N ASN A 306 20.97 -4.69 -4.74
CA ASN A 306 21.56 -4.33 -3.45
C ASN A 306 21.34 -5.43 -2.39
N ARG A 307 21.63 -5.13 -1.11
CA ARG A 307 21.49 -6.09 0.01
C ARG A 307 20.03 -6.45 0.37
N LEU A 308 19.05 -5.78 -0.22
CA LEU A 308 17.62 -5.98 0.04
C LEU A 308 16.90 -6.63 -1.14
N ILE A 309 17.31 -6.34 -2.36
CA ILE A 309 16.62 -6.81 -3.58
C ILE A 309 17.61 -7.31 -4.63
N ALA A 310 17.24 -8.42 -5.25
CA ALA A 310 17.88 -9.00 -6.42
C ALA A 310 16.80 -9.44 -7.40
N SER A 311 17.13 -9.52 -8.69
CA SER A 311 16.20 -9.91 -9.73
C SER A 311 16.73 -11.07 -10.57
N ALA A 312 15.82 -11.86 -11.13
CA ALA A 312 16.12 -12.80 -12.19
C ALA A 312 15.27 -12.48 -13.42
N ALA A 313 15.71 -12.89 -14.61
CA ALA A 313 14.90 -12.78 -15.82
C ALA A 313 13.74 -13.78 -15.82
N LEU A 314 12.58 -13.34 -16.33
CA LEU A 314 11.49 -14.23 -16.71
C LEU A 314 11.79 -14.88 -18.07
N THR A 315 11.37 -16.14 -18.21
CA THR A 315 11.41 -16.86 -19.49
C THR A 315 10.35 -16.32 -20.45
N ALA A 316 10.48 -16.63 -21.74
CA ALA A 316 9.49 -16.26 -22.74
C ALA A 316 8.06 -16.75 -22.37
N GLU A 317 7.93 -17.93 -21.79
CA GLU A 317 6.65 -18.49 -21.36
C GLU A 317 6.05 -17.71 -20.19
N GLU A 318 6.83 -17.42 -19.15
CA GLU A 318 6.35 -16.64 -18.00
C GLU A 318 5.99 -15.19 -18.38
N ARG A 319 6.69 -14.64 -19.38
CA ARG A 319 6.31 -13.35 -19.98
C ARG A 319 4.95 -13.44 -20.68
N ARG A 320 4.65 -14.53 -21.41
CA ARG A 320 3.31 -14.76 -22.00
C ARG A 320 2.24 -14.92 -20.92
N GLU A 321 2.50 -15.71 -19.88
CA GLU A 321 1.58 -15.86 -18.74
C GLU A 321 1.26 -14.50 -18.10
N THR A 322 2.27 -13.65 -17.94
CA THR A 322 2.09 -12.30 -17.39
C THR A 322 1.28 -11.42 -18.32
N ALA A 323 1.53 -11.45 -19.64
CA ALA A 323 0.72 -10.73 -20.64
C ALA A 323 -0.76 -11.15 -20.64
N GLN A 324 -1.03 -12.46 -20.51
CA GLN A 324 -2.38 -12.99 -20.41
C GLN A 324 -3.11 -12.50 -19.16
N GLU A 325 -2.41 -12.51 -18.01
CA GLU A 325 -2.99 -12.00 -16.76
C GLU A 325 -3.22 -10.49 -16.83
N ILE A 326 -2.34 -9.70 -17.45
CA ILE A 326 -2.57 -8.27 -17.71
C ILE A 326 -3.88 -8.08 -18.47
N GLY A 327 -4.06 -8.77 -19.60
CA GLY A 327 -5.28 -8.67 -20.40
C GLY A 327 -6.54 -9.07 -19.62
N LYS A 328 -6.48 -10.16 -18.85
CA LYS A 328 -7.58 -10.63 -18.01
C LYS A 328 -7.94 -9.66 -16.90
N ARG A 329 -6.98 -8.97 -16.28
CA ARG A 329 -7.23 -7.97 -15.24
C ARG A 329 -7.84 -6.69 -15.83
N LEU A 330 -7.26 -6.19 -16.91
CA LEU A 330 -7.74 -4.97 -17.57
C LEU A 330 -9.14 -5.13 -18.17
N ALA A 331 -9.51 -6.33 -18.64
CA ALA A 331 -10.85 -6.62 -19.14
C ALA A 331 -11.96 -6.48 -18.08
N GLN A 332 -11.63 -6.42 -16.79
CA GLN A 332 -12.58 -6.24 -15.70
C GLN A 332 -12.86 -4.75 -15.39
N ALA A 333 -12.16 -3.83 -16.05
CA ALA A 333 -12.31 -2.41 -15.81
C ALA A 333 -13.70 -1.89 -16.24
N LYS A 334 -14.26 -0.99 -15.44
CA LYS A 334 -15.53 -0.30 -15.69
C LYS A 334 -15.34 1.10 -16.29
N ALA A 335 -14.09 1.52 -16.48
CA ALA A 335 -13.71 2.80 -17.07
C ALA A 335 -12.78 2.58 -18.27
N PRO A 336 -12.58 3.60 -19.13
CA PRO A 336 -11.66 3.51 -20.26
C PRO A 336 -10.26 3.07 -19.83
N VAL A 337 -9.73 2.10 -20.57
CA VAL A 337 -8.36 1.61 -20.40
C VAL A 337 -7.66 1.68 -21.75
N HIS A 338 -6.43 2.21 -21.74
CA HIS A 338 -5.60 2.30 -22.93
C HIS A 338 -4.20 1.77 -22.63
N VAL A 339 -3.81 0.73 -23.34
CA VAL A 339 -2.49 0.11 -23.25
C VAL A 339 -1.56 0.72 -24.30
N ILE A 340 -0.38 1.16 -23.89
CA ILE A 340 0.68 1.63 -24.77
C ILE A 340 1.77 0.58 -24.78
N LEU A 341 2.08 0.04 -25.95
CA LEU A 341 3.01 -1.06 -26.14
C LEU A 341 4.26 -0.56 -26.86
N PRO A 342 5.37 -0.31 -26.14
CA PRO A 342 6.66 0.06 -26.73
C PRO A 342 7.35 -1.18 -27.32
N ASN A 343 7.54 -1.18 -28.64
CA ASN A 343 8.04 -2.34 -29.37
C ASN A 343 9.58 -2.50 -29.32
N GLN A 344 10.32 -1.47 -28.88
CA GLN A 344 11.79 -1.48 -28.86
C GLN A 344 12.38 -1.67 -27.45
N GLY A 345 11.54 -1.95 -26.45
CA GLY A 345 11.96 -2.27 -25.08
C GLY A 345 11.12 -1.58 -24.00
N ILE A 346 11.17 -2.16 -22.81
CA ILE A 346 10.30 -1.93 -21.66
C ILE A 346 11.08 -1.55 -20.39
N GLU A 347 12.41 -1.52 -20.42
CA GLU A 347 13.25 -0.97 -19.36
C GLU A 347 14.68 -0.68 -19.82
N GLU A 348 15.42 0.21 -19.15
CA GLU A 348 16.74 0.65 -19.64
C GLU A 348 17.75 -0.48 -19.89
N TRP A 349 17.66 -1.60 -19.16
CA TRP A 349 18.60 -2.72 -19.29
C TRP A 349 18.23 -3.74 -20.37
N ASP A 350 17.11 -3.55 -21.08
CA ASP A 350 16.72 -4.41 -22.20
C ASP A 350 17.14 -3.86 -23.58
N ARG A 351 17.88 -2.74 -23.59
CA ARG A 351 18.51 -2.18 -24.79
C ARG A 351 19.61 -3.10 -25.33
N GLU A 352 19.87 -3.02 -26.64
CA GLU A 352 20.94 -3.82 -27.28
C GLU A 352 22.28 -3.67 -26.54
N GLY A 353 22.88 -4.81 -26.19
CA GLY A 353 24.16 -4.87 -25.45
C GLY A 353 24.05 -4.73 -23.93
N GLN A 354 22.85 -4.52 -23.38
CA GLN A 354 22.63 -4.49 -21.93
C GLN A 354 22.26 -5.88 -21.36
N PRO A 355 22.41 -6.10 -20.03
CA PRO A 355 22.26 -7.42 -19.42
C PRO A 355 20.89 -8.08 -19.54
N ALA A 356 19.80 -7.31 -19.67
CA ALA A 356 18.44 -7.83 -19.81
C ALA A 356 17.97 -7.88 -21.27
N HIS A 357 18.87 -7.60 -22.24
CA HIS A 357 18.53 -7.64 -23.66
C HIS A 357 18.18 -9.05 -24.13
N ASP A 358 16.88 -9.31 -24.26
CA ASP A 358 16.31 -10.57 -24.71
C ASP A 358 15.23 -10.30 -25.79
N PRO A 359 15.64 -10.15 -27.06
CA PRO A 359 14.72 -9.84 -28.15
C PRO A 359 13.69 -10.95 -28.41
N GLU A 360 14.03 -12.21 -28.12
CA GLU A 360 13.11 -13.34 -28.29
C GLU A 360 12.00 -13.31 -27.23
N GLY A 361 12.36 -13.12 -25.96
CA GLY A 361 11.38 -12.99 -24.88
C GLY A 361 10.53 -11.73 -24.98
N LEU A 362 11.11 -10.60 -25.41
CA LEU A 362 10.35 -9.38 -25.70
C LEU A 362 9.35 -9.63 -26.84
N SER A 363 9.79 -10.22 -27.97
CA SER A 363 8.90 -10.54 -29.08
C SER A 363 7.78 -11.49 -28.68
N ALA A 364 8.07 -12.50 -27.84
CA ALA A 364 7.08 -13.40 -27.27
C ALA A 364 6.03 -12.66 -26.43
N PHE A 365 6.48 -11.76 -25.54
CA PHE A 365 5.61 -10.92 -24.71
C PHE A 365 4.70 -10.01 -25.56
N LEU A 366 5.29 -9.28 -26.51
CA LEU A 366 4.56 -8.35 -27.38
C LEU A 366 3.50 -9.08 -28.21
N ALA A 367 3.82 -10.25 -28.76
CA ALA A 367 2.87 -11.07 -29.51
C ALA A 367 1.68 -11.49 -28.64
N GLU A 368 1.93 -11.88 -27.38
CA GLU A 368 0.87 -12.28 -26.46
C GLU A 368 0.01 -11.09 -26.04
N MET A 369 0.60 -9.93 -25.75
CA MET A 369 -0.12 -8.70 -25.44
C MET A 369 -1.11 -8.31 -26.55
N ARG A 370 -0.71 -8.43 -27.83
CA ARG A 370 -1.61 -8.16 -28.98
C ARG A 370 -2.83 -9.09 -29.01
N SER A 371 -2.70 -10.32 -28.52
CA SER A 371 -3.80 -11.29 -28.45
C SER A 371 -4.68 -11.11 -27.21
N ALA A 372 -4.04 -10.77 -26.08
CA ALA A 372 -4.65 -10.63 -24.77
C ALA A 372 -5.46 -9.33 -24.63
N ILE A 373 -5.00 -8.23 -25.23
CA ILE A 373 -5.72 -6.95 -25.20
C ILE A 373 -6.80 -6.93 -26.27
N ARG A 374 -8.05 -6.78 -25.82
CA ARG A 374 -9.25 -6.79 -26.68
C ARG A 374 -10.19 -5.67 -26.27
N ALA A 375 -11.02 -5.22 -27.22
CA ALA A 375 -12.09 -4.27 -26.93
C ALA A 375 -12.94 -4.72 -25.73
N PRO A 376 -13.33 -3.81 -24.82
CA PRO A 376 -13.23 -2.35 -24.94
C PRO A 376 -11.87 -1.74 -24.51
N VAL A 377 -10.87 -2.55 -24.14
CA VAL A 377 -9.52 -2.03 -23.86
C VAL A 377 -8.85 -1.62 -25.17
N GLU A 378 -8.37 -0.38 -25.23
CA GLU A 378 -7.67 0.15 -26.40
C GLU A 378 -6.18 -0.18 -26.34
N LEU A 379 -5.54 -0.35 -27.49
CA LEU A 379 -4.11 -0.65 -27.63
C LEU A 379 -3.48 0.33 -28.63
N THR A 380 -2.32 0.88 -28.29
CA THR A 380 -1.46 1.61 -29.23
C THR A 380 -0.06 1.07 -29.16
N GLU A 381 0.44 0.62 -30.29
CA GLU A 381 1.84 0.22 -30.44
C GLU A 381 2.68 1.43 -30.87
N ILE A 382 3.89 1.54 -30.33
CA ILE A 382 4.87 2.54 -30.74
C ILE A 382 6.18 1.87 -31.11
N ASP A 383 6.79 2.33 -32.20
CA ASP A 383 8.12 1.90 -32.62
C ASP A 383 9.19 2.68 -31.86
N ALA A 384 9.20 2.51 -30.53
CA ALA A 384 10.08 3.19 -29.60
C ALA A 384 10.26 2.38 -28.32
N HIS A 385 11.28 2.72 -27.55
CA HIS A 385 11.51 2.17 -26.22
C HIS A 385 10.72 2.97 -25.17
N ILE A 386 10.34 2.36 -24.04
CA ILE A 386 9.53 3.03 -22.99
C ILE A 386 10.17 4.33 -22.45
N ASN A 387 11.51 4.38 -22.43
CA ASN A 387 12.29 5.54 -21.99
C ASN A 387 12.48 6.61 -23.07
N ASP A 388 12.02 6.38 -24.30
CA ASP A 388 12.19 7.35 -25.38
C ASP A 388 11.08 8.41 -25.36
N PRO A 389 11.34 9.64 -25.87
CA PRO A 389 10.35 10.73 -25.86
C PRO A 389 9.00 10.35 -26.48
N ALA A 390 9.01 9.55 -27.55
CA ALA A 390 7.82 9.07 -28.25
C ALA A 390 6.81 8.36 -27.33
N PHE A 391 7.27 7.66 -26.29
CA PHE A 391 6.39 7.05 -25.29
C PHE A 391 5.60 8.14 -24.54
N THR A 392 6.31 9.13 -23.99
CA THR A 392 5.69 10.19 -23.20
C THR A 392 4.84 11.15 -24.03
N GLU A 393 5.19 11.40 -25.30
CA GLU A 393 4.35 12.12 -26.25
C GLU A 393 3.04 11.38 -26.53
N THR A 394 3.10 10.06 -26.68
CA THR A 394 1.92 9.20 -26.88
C THR A 394 1.01 9.22 -25.64
N VAL A 395 1.59 9.07 -24.45
CA VAL A 395 0.87 9.19 -23.16
C VAL A 395 0.12 10.52 -23.08
N LEU A 396 0.80 11.65 -23.32
CA LEU A 396 0.19 12.97 -23.23
C LEU A 396 -0.90 13.18 -24.29
N LYS A 397 -0.71 12.67 -25.51
CA LYS A 397 -1.72 12.74 -26.58
C LYS A 397 -3.02 12.05 -26.18
N ILE A 398 -2.93 10.84 -25.62
CA ILE A 398 -4.10 10.07 -25.17
C ILE A 398 -4.75 10.76 -23.96
N PHE A 399 -3.93 11.20 -23.00
CA PHE A 399 -4.38 11.93 -21.83
C PHE A 399 -5.16 13.20 -22.20
N ASP A 400 -4.63 14.00 -23.13
CA ASP A 400 -5.27 15.24 -23.59
C ASP A 400 -6.58 14.98 -24.33
N ASP A 401 -6.69 13.87 -25.06
CA ASP A 401 -7.96 13.43 -25.64
C ASP A 401 -9.00 13.07 -24.56
N TRP A 402 -8.58 12.30 -23.55
CA TRP A 402 -9.45 11.92 -22.43
C TRP A 402 -9.93 13.14 -21.63
N VAL A 403 -9.07 14.13 -21.41
CA VAL A 403 -9.45 15.41 -20.80
C VAL A 403 -10.46 16.15 -21.68
N ARG A 404 -10.22 16.24 -23.00
CA ARG A 404 -11.12 16.93 -23.94
C ARG A 404 -12.51 16.27 -24.00
N ARG A 405 -12.57 14.94 -23.91
CA ARG A 405 -13.81 14.15 -23.89
C ARG A 405 -14.50 14.12 -22.52
N GLY A 406 -13.88 14.72 -21.49
CA GLY A 406 -14.41 14.74 -20.13
C GLY A 406 -14.33 13.39 -19.39
N ILE A 407 -13.52 12.45 -19.89
CA ILE A 407 -13.22 11.18 -19.23
C ILE A 407 -12.39 11.46 -17.97
N ILE A 408 -11.36 12.29 -18.11
CA ILE A 408 -10.59 12.83 -16.97
C ILE A 408 -11.08 14.24 -16.71
N ARG A 409 -11.54 14.49 -15.48
CA ARG A 409 -12.03 15.82 -15.07
C ARG A 409 -10.90 16.63 -14.44
N LYS A 410 -10.79 17.90 -14.85
CA LYS A 410 -9.98 18.89 -14.14
C LYS A 410 -10.71 19.33 -12.86
N ALA A 411 -9.99 19.95 -11.93
CA ALA A 411 -10.64 20.67 -10.83
C ALA A 411 -11.66 21.66 -11.41
N ALA A 412 -12.83 21.76 -10.78
CA ALA A 412 -13.91 22.66 -11.16
C ALA A 412 -13.52 24.13 -10.94
#